data_AF-A0A7S0B354-F1
#
_entry.id   AF-A0A7S0B354-F1
#
_cell.length_a   1.000
_cell.length_b   1.000
_cell.length_c   1.000
_cell.angle_alpha   90.00
_cell.angle_beta   90.00
_cell.angle_gamma   90.00
#
_symmetry.space_group_name_H-M   'P 1'
#
loop_
_entity.id
_entity.type
_entity.pdbx_description
1 polymer ?
#
loop_
_entity_poly.entity_id
_entity_poly.type
_entity_poly.pdbx_seq_one_letter_code
_entity_poly.pdbx_strand_id
1 'polypeptide(L)'
;AKEVLEKKFLIGLLEDGKETISRIMKYYVWEFVEDETERMRQEDCIDMLIRDGTNAGPEEYQLPKKGTQPYALISWQTQFDMKLYEFAKELFEKQTKQWGSRERKKELKRQRKKEKAGK
;
A
#
# COMPACT_ATOMS: atom_id res chain seq x y z
N ALA A 1 -0.91 13.84 13.85
CA ALA A 1 -0.71 12.63 13.02
C ALA A 1 -0.93 12.90 11.53
N LYS A 2 -2.14 13.30 11.09
CA LYS A 2 -2.46 13.54 9.66
C LYS A 2 -1.50 14.51 8.95
N GLU A 3 -1.27 15.69 9.54
CA GLU A 3 -0.33 16.68 8.97
C GLU A 3 1.09 16.13 8.82
N VAL A 4 1.54 15.32 9.79
CA VAL A 4 2.87 14.70 9.78
C VAL A 4 2.97 13.70 8.62
N LEU A 5 1.97 12.83 8.44
CA LEU A 5 1.91 11.90 7.30
C LEU A 5 1.95 12.64 5.96
N GLU A 6 1.15 13.70 5.83
CA GLU A 6 1.06 14.44 4.57
C GLU A 6 2.36 15.15 4.19
N LYS A 7 3.05 15.75 5.17
CA LYS A 7 4.20 16.64 4.92
C LYS A 7 5.55 15.95 4.98
N LYS A 8 5.67 14.84 5.73
CA LYS A 8 6.98 14.25 6.06
C LYS A 8 7.19 12.83 5.55
N PHE A 9 6.15 12.14 5.09
CA PHE A 9 6.24 10.72 4.76
C PHE A 9 5.80 10.42 3.33
N LEU A 10 6.52 9.49 2.70
CA LEU A 10 6.01 8.73 1.56
C LEU A 10 5.12 7.61 2.10
N ILE A 11 3.91 7.50 1.59
CA ILE A 11 2.95 6.50 2.06
C ILE A 11 3.06 5.23 1.21
N GLY A 12 3.07 4.09 1.90
CA GLY A 12 2.94 2.75 1.35
C GLY A 12 1.71 2.03 1.90
N LEU A 13 1.17 1.08 1.14
CA LEU A 13 0.04 0.22 1.52
C LEU A 13 0.39 -1.23 1.23
N LEU A 14 0.17 -2.11 2.20
CA LEU A 14 0.41 -3.55 2.03
C LEU A 14 -0.53 -4.17 0.98
N GLU A 15 -1.79 -3.72 0.94
CA GLU A 15 -2.79 -4.10 -0.08
C GLU A 15 -2.31 -3.81 -1.51
N ASP A 16 -1.41 -2.83 -1.68
CA ASP A 16 -0.80 -2.45 -2.97
C ASP A 16 0.73 -2.48 -2.85
N GLY A 17 1.25 -3.60 -2.37
CA GLY A 17 2.67 -3.78 -2.03
C GLY A 17 3.61 -3.53 -3.22
N LYS A 18 3.26 -3.99 -4.43
CA LYS A 18 4.07 -3.78 -5.63
C LYS A 18 4.21 -2.30 -5.99
N GLU A 19 3.11 -1.56 -5.96
CA GLU A 19 3.13 -0.11 -6.18
C GLU A 19 3.89 0.61 -5.07
N THR A 20 3.75 0.15 -3.82
CA THR A 20 4.50 0.68 -2.68
C THR A 20 6.00 0.55 -2.87
N ILE A 21 6.49 -0.63 -3.25
CA ILE A 21 7.93 -0.84 -3.50
C ILE A 21 8.39 -0.01 -4.71
N SER A 22 7.64 0.00 -5.80
CA SER A 22 7.97 0.83 -6.98
C SER A 22 8.15 2.32 -6.62
N ARG A 23 7.27 2.86 -5.76
CA ARG A 23 7.36 4.24 -5.26
C ARG A 23 8.57 4.48 -4.37
N ILE A 24 8.86 3.55 -3.46
CA ILE A 24 10.00 3.63 -2.55
C ILE A 24 11.29 3.63 -3.36
N MET A 25 11.43 2.70 -4.30
CA MET A 25 12.59 2.65 -5.20
C MET A 25 12.75 3.97 -5.95
N LYS A 26 11.66 4.52 -6.50
CA LYS A 26 11.69 5.82 -7.17
C LYS A 26 12.09 6.98 -6.26
N TYR A 27 11.59 6.99 -5.02
CA TYR A 27 11.86 8.05 -4.05
C TYR A 27 13.33 8.08 -3.62
N TYR A 28 13.92 6.92 -3.41
CA TYR A 28 15.34 6.78 -3.03
C TYR A 28 16.30 6.63 -4.20
N VAL A 29 15.79 6.62 -5.44
CA VAL A 29 16.57 6.40 -6.66
C VAL A 29 17.31 5.06 -6.61
N TRP A 30 16.60 4.03 -6.14
CA TRP A 30 17.09 2.66 -6.18
C TRP A 30 16.74 2.02 -7.52
N GLU A 31 17.72 1.34 -8.08
CA GLU A 31 17.60 0.62 -9.34
C GLU A 31 17.98 -0.84 -9.12
N PHE A 32 17.36 -1.72 -9.90
CA PHE A 32 17.81 -3.10 -9.97
C PHE A 32 19.17 -3.18 -10.63
N VAL A 33 19.89 -4.26 -10.36
CA VAL A 33 21.15 -4.53 -11.05
C VAL A 33 20.92 -4.68 -12.55
N GLU A 34 21.89 -4.28 -13.36
CA GLU A 34 21.78 -4.32 -14.83
C GLU A 34 21.78 -5.75 -15.37
N ASP A 35 22.45 -6.68 -14.67
CA ASP A 35 22.45 -8.09 -15.03
C ASP A 35 21.04 -8.66 -14.96
N GLU A 36 20.58 -9.24 -16.07
CA GLU A 36 19.21 -9.71 -16.21
C GLU A 36 18.87 -10.84 -15.24
N THR A 37 19.81 -11.75 -14.98
CA THR A 37 19.59 -12.90 -14.10
C THR A 37 19.45 -12.44 -12.66
N GLU A 38 20.35 -11.57 -12.20
CA GLU A 38 20.29 -11.03 -10.85
C GLU A 38 19.10 -10.08 -10.67
N ARG A 39 18.72 -9.30 -11.69
CA ARG A 39 17.49 -8.49 -11.67
C ARG A 39 16.25 -9.35 -11.43
N MET A 40 16.10 -10.44 -12.19
CA MET A 40 14.96 -11.34 -12.01
C MET A 40 14.92 -11.91 -10.58
N ARG A 41 16.07 -12.28 -10.01
CA ARG A 41 16.14 -12.74 -8.62
C ARG A 41 15.73 -11.67 -7.61
N GLN A 42 16.11 -10.41 -7.85
CA GLN A 42 15.70 -9.28 -6.99
C GLN A 42 14.19 -9.05 -7.06
N GLU A 43 13.62 -9.07 -8.27
CA GLU A 43 12.17 -8.94 -8.49
C GLU A 43 11.40 -10.08 -7.81
N ASP A 44 11.84 -11.33 -8.00
CA ASP A 44 11.22 -12.51 -7.39
C ASP A 44 11.31 -12.47 -5.85
N CYS A 45 12.43 -12.01 -5.31
CA CYS A 45 12.62 -11.86 -3.87
C CYS A 45 11.63 -10.83 -3.27
N ILE A 46 11.44 -9.69 -3.94
CA ILE A 46 10.47 -8.67 -3.54
C ILE A 46 9.05 -9.24 -3.61
N ASP A 47 8.69 -9.89 -4.72
CA ASP A 47 7.36 -10.46 -4.91
C ASP A 47 7.04 -11.54 -3.87
N MET A 48 8.02 -12.39 -3.54
CA MET A 48 7.90 -13.40 -2.49
C MET A 48 7.67 -12.75 -1.12
N LEU A 49 8.45 -11.72 -0.76
CA LEU A 49 8.31 -11.02 0.51
C LEU A 49 6.96 -10.28 0.65
N ILE A 50 6.47 -9.69 -0.44
CA ILE A 50 5.14 -9.05 -0.45
C ILE A 50 4.03 -10.10 -0.25
N ARG A 51 4.15 -11.26 -0.91
CA ARG A 51 3.13 -12.31 -0.87
C ARG A 51 3.11 -13.05 0.46
N ASP A 52 4.27 -13.50 0.91
CA ASP A 52 4.41 -14.45 2.01
C ASP A 52 4.62 -13.74 3.36
N GLY A 53 5.04 -12.47 3.32
CA GLY A 53 5.35 -11.68 4.50
C GLY A 53 6.61 -12.16 5.23
N THR A 54 7.08 -11.36 6.19
CA THR A 54 8.27 -11.69 7.00
C THR A 54 7.93 -12.40 8.31
N ASN A 55 6.64 -12.42 8.68
CA ASN A 55 6.16 -12.85 10.00
C ASN A 55 5.04 -13.90 9.88
N ALA A 56 5.18 -14.86 8.97
CA ALA A 56 4.28 -16.01 8.92
C ALA A 56 4.53 -16.91 10.13
N GLY A 57 3.74 -16.72 11.19
CA GLY A 57 3.66 -17.68 12.29
C GLY A 57 3.02 -18.99 11.81
N PRO A 58 3.33 -20.13 12.45
CA PRO A 58 2.76 -21.43 12.06
C PRO A 58 1.25 -21.55 12.33
N GLU A 59 0.69 -20.66 13.14
CA GLU A 59 -0.72 -20.67 13.53
C GLU A 59 -1.50 -19.55 12.84
N GLU A 60 -2.62 -19.91 12.20
CA GLU A 60 -3.58 -18.93 11.69
C GLU A 60 -4.33 -18.28 12.87
N TYR A 61 -4.19 -16.97 13.01
CA TYR A 61 -4.97 -16.21 14.00
C TYR A 61 -6.42 -16.07 13.54
N GLN A 62 -7.37 -16.38 14.41
CA GLN A 62 -8.78 -16.14 14.14
C GLN A 62 -9.10 -14.64 14.27
N LEU A 63 -9.39 -14.00 13.13
CA LEU A 63 -9.86 -12.62 13.13
C LEU A 63 -11.28 -12.53 13.73
N PRO A 64 -11.53 -11.58 14.64
CA PRO A 64 -12.85 -11.45 15.24
C PRO A 64 -13.87 -11.01 14.19
N LYS A 65 -15.01 -11.70 14.15
CA LYS A 65 -16.08 -11.44 13.17
C LYS A 65 -16.82 -10.15 13.52
N LYS A 66 -17.25 -9.41 12.50
CA LYS A 66 -18.11 -8.23 12.68
C LYS A 66 -19.37 -8.60 13.48
N GLY A 67 -19.72 -7.77 14.46
CA GLY A 67 -20.85 -8.01 15.38
C GLY A 67 -20.49 -8.78 16.64
N THR A 68 -19.27 -9.33 16.76
CA THR A 68 -18.79 -9.94 18.01
C THR A 68 -18.28 -8.89 19.00
N GLN A 69 -18.30 -9.19 20.30
CA GLN A 69 -17.76 -8.32 21.33
C GLN A 69 -16.26 -8.01 21.13
N PRO A 70 -15.38 -8.98 20.80
CA PRO A 70 -13.98 -8.67 20.53
C PRO A 70 -13.78 -7.71 19.35
N TYR A 71 -14.56 -7.86 18.28
CA TYR A 71 -14.51 -6.93 17.14
C TYR A 71 -14.89 -5.51 17.57
N ALA A 72 -15.93 -5.37 18.40
CA ALA A 72 -16.37 -4.07 18.90
C ALA A 72 -15.30 -3.41 19.78
N LEU A 73 -14.65 -4.18 20.66
CA LEU A 73 -13.58 -3.68 21.53
C LEU A 73 -12.37 -3.20 20.72
N ILE A 74 -11.90 -4.00 19.76
CA ILE A 74 -10.77 -3.62 18.89
C ILE A 74 -11.14 -2.41 18.05
N SER A 75 -12.31 -2.42 17.41
CA SER A 75 -12.76 -1.30 16.57
C SER A 75 -12.88 0.00 17.35
N TRP A 76 -13.34 -0.07 18.60
CA TRP A 76 -13.41 1.09 19.48
C TRP A 76 -12.02 1.60 19.88
N GLN A 77 -11.10 0.68 20.20
CA GLN A 77 -9.73 1.02 20.57
C GLN A 77 -8.96 1.63 19.39
N THR A 78 -9.12 1.10 18.17
CA THR A 78 -8.39 1.52 16.97
C THR A 78 -9.16 2.52 16.10
N GLN A 79 -10.25 3.11 16.61
CA GLN A 79 -11.12 3.98 15.82
C GLN A 79 -10.39 5.17 15.17
N PHE A 80 -9.36 5.70 15.83
CA PHE A 80 -8.56 6.79 15.30
C PHE A 80 -7.54 6.30 14.28
N ASP A 81 -6.99 5.10 14.45
CA ASP A 81 -6.13 4.46 13.47
C ASP A 81 -6.90 4.14 12.19
N MET A 82 -8.15 3.68 12.30
CA MET A 82 -9.02 3.50 11.12
C MET A 82 -9.21 4.82 10.36
N LYS A 83 -9.49 5.92 11.07
CA LYS A 83 -9.60 7.25 10.45
C LYS A 83 -8.27 7.76 9.87
N LEU A 84 -7.15 7.33 10.43
CA LEU A 84 -5.81 7.67 9.94
C LEU A 84 -5.45 6.84 8.71
N TYR A 85 -5.84 5.56 8.69
CA TYR A 85 -5.65 4.63 7.58
C TYR A 85 -6.43 5.08 6.33
N GLU A 86 -7.70 5.48 6.48
CA GLU A 86 -8.47 6.05 5.36
C GLU A 86 -7.80 7.32 4.81
N PHE A 87 -7.30 8.19 5.69
CA PHE A 87 -6.54 9.36 5.27
C PHE A 87 -5.22 8.98 4.58
N ALA A 88 -4.54 7.93 5.03
CA ALA A 88 -3.34 7.42 4.39
C ALA A 88 -3.64 6.85 2.99
N LYS A 89 -4.79 6.19 2.79
CA LYS A 89 -5.26 5.76 1.46
C LYS A 89 -5.45 6.94 0.52
N GLU A 90 -6.10 8.01 0.97
CA GLU A 90 -6.25 9.24 0.19
C GLU A 90 -4.88 9.87 -0.16
N LEU A 91 -3.97 9.92 0.82
CA LEU A 91 -2.60 10.43 0.59
C LEU A 91 -1.82 9.56 -0.39
N PHE A 92 -1.94 8.23 -0.31
CA PHE A 92 -1.33 7.31 -1.25
C PHE A 92 -1.76 7.67 -2.68
N GLU A 93 -3.05 7.93 -2.90
CA GLU A 93 -3.53 8.34 -4.23
C GLU A 93 -3.10 9.74 -4.66
N LYS A 94 -3.03 10.68 -3.72
CA LYS A 94 -2.53 12.03 -3.97
C LYS A 94 -1.05 12.00 -4.39
N GLN A 95 -0.25 11.19 -3.70
CA GLN A 95 1.18 11.00 -3.95
C GLN A 95 1.45 10.25 -5.26
N THR A 96 0.48 9.46 -5.78
CA THR A 96 0.58 8.76 -7.07
C THR A 96 1.03 9.69 -8.20
N LYS A 97 0.57 10.95 -8.21
CA LYS A 97 0.94 11.91 -9.26
C LYS A 97 2.45 12.05 -9.41
N GLN A 98 3.16 12.15 -8.28
CA GLN A 98 4.61 12.35 -8.26
C GLN A 98 5.34 10.99 -8.25
N TRP A 99 4.98 10.11 -7.33
CA TRP A 99 5.75 8.93 -6.99
C TRP A 99 5.25 7.64 -7.65
N GLY A 100 3.99 7.60 -8.08
CA GLY A 100 3.40 6.36 -8.57
C GLY A 100 3.96 5.86 -9.90
N SER A 101 3.80 4.55 -10.12
CA SER A 101 4.16 3.86 -11.35
C SER A 101 3.37 4.38 -12.55
N ARG A 102 3.85 4.05 -13.75
CA ARG A 102 3.15 4.42 -15.00
C ARG A 102 1.80 3.71 -15.08
N GLU A 103 1.73 2.48 -14.59
CA GLU A 103 0.59 1.58 -14.58
C GLU A 103 -0.49 2.13 -13.67
N ARG A 104 -0.14 2.45 -12.42
CA ARG A 104 -1.08 3.04 -11.45
C ARG A 104 -1.61 4.40 -11.92
N LYS A 105 -0.76 5.24 -12.51
CA LYS A 105 -1.19 6.52 -13.12
C LYS A 105 -2.19 6.33 -14.25
N LYS A 106 -2.01 5.30 -15.10
CA LYS A 106 -2.96 4.98 -16.16
C LYS A 106 -4.29 4.49 -15.57
N GLU A 107 -4.24 3.66 -14.54
CA GLU A 107 -5.42 3.15 -13.84
C GLU A 107 -6.28 4.27 -13.26
N LEU A 108 -5.69 5.18 -12.48
CA LEU A 108 -6.42 6.32 -11.91
C LEU A 108 -7.03 7.22 -12.98
N LYS A 109 -6.33 7.44 -14.10
CA LYS A 109 -6.89 8.19 -15.24
C LYS A 109 -8.12 7.49 -15.81
N ARG A 110 -8.12 6.16 -15.90
CA ARG A 110 -9.26 5.37 -16.37
C ARG A 110 -10.43 5.43 -15.38
N GLN A 111 -10.17 5.28 -14.09
CA GLN A 111 -11.19 5.37 -13.04
C GLN A 111 -11.89 6.74 -13.04
N ARG A 112 -11.12 7.84 -13.05
CA ARG A 112 -11.66 9.21 -13.14
C ARG A 112 -12.48 9.46 -14.40
N LYS A 113 -12.11 8.83 -15.54
CA LYS A 113 -12.92 8.92 -16.77
C LYS A 113 -14.25 8.19 -16.63
N LYS A 114 -14.27 7.01 -16.01
CA LYS A 114 -15.50 6.25 -15.75
C LYS A 114 -16.43 7.01 -14.80
N GLU A 115 -15.90 7.58 -13.72
CA GLU A 115 -16.69 8.38 -12.76
C GLU A 115 -17.33 9.62 -13.41
N LYS A 116 -16.66 10.23 -14.39
CA LYS A 116 -17.20 11.37 -15.14
C LYS A 116 -18.21 10.99 -16.22
N ALA A 117 -18.16 9.74 -16.71
CA ALA A 117 -19.08 9.25 -17.73
C ALA A 117 -20.36 8.63 -17.12
N GLY A 118 -20.31 8.24 -15.85
CA GLY A 118 -21.46 7.73 -15.09
C GLY A 118 -22.19 8.79 -14.25
N LYS A 119 -21.81 10.07 -14.38
CA LYS A 119 -22.50 11.24 -13.83
C LYS A 119 -23.03 12.07 -14.99
#